data_AF-A0A8X6TI75-F1
#
_entry.id   AF-A0A8X6TI75-F1
#
_cell.length_a   1.000
_cell.length_b   1.000
_cell.length_c   1.000
_cell.angle_alpha   90.00
_cell.angle_beta   90.00
_cell.angle_gamma   90.00
#
_symmetry.space_group_name_H-M   'P 1'
#
loop_
_entity.id
_entity.type
_entity.pdbx_description
1 polymer ?
#
loop_
_entity_poly.entity_id
_entity_poly.type
_entity_poly.pdbx_seq_one_letter_code
_entity_poly.pdbx_strand_id
1 'polypeptide(L)'
;MDFKTSDEERPSVVIILSGKRKCGKDYIADWLFKRFGEERAVIIRLSGPLKQQYALENNLNYEKLLDASQYKEVFREKMITWGEAIRKQDPGYFCFHAIQQTQATSKEIWIVSDARRETDIEFFLSRYPNETLIVRINASDSVRKRRGWNYTKGIDDCESECGLDTYKNWNFQILNDDNEQMSEGLNKLLQSLNSK
;
A
#
# COMPACT_ATOMS: atom_id res chain seq x y z
N MET A 1 10.84 13.17 -19.12
CA MET A 1 12.07 12.37 -19.27
C MET A 1 11.67 10.93 -19.15
N ASP A 2 11.67 10.22 -20.27
CA ASP A 2 11.38 8.78 -20.29
C ASP A 2 12.58 8.03 -19.70
N PHE A 3 12.40 7.50 -18.49
CA PHE A 3 13.34 6.55 -17.91
C PHE A 3 13.20 5.23 -18.67
N LYS A 4 14.14 4.96 -19.59
CA LYS A 4 14.37 3.61 -20.10
C LYS A 4 15.02 2.81 -18.98
N THR A 5 14.23 2.06 -18.23
CA THR A 5 14.75 1.04 -17.31
C THR A 5 15.43 -0.06 -18.13
N SER A 6 16.71 -0.30 -17.90
CA SER A 6 17.38 -1.53 -18.34
C SER A 6 16.66 -2.74 -17.76
N ASP A 7 16.67 -3.87 -18.47
CA ASP A 7 15.97 -5.09 -18.03
C ASP A 7 16.48 -5.65 -16.68
N GLU A 8 17.62 -5.16 -16.16
CA GLU A 8 18.21 -5.57 -14.88
C GLU A 8 17.60 -4.88 -13.63
N GLU A 9 16.76 -3.86 -13.78
CA GLU A 9 16.16 -3.10 -12.65
C GLU A 9 14.65 -3.35 -12.46
N ARG A 10 14.10 -4.41 -13.07
CA ARG A 10 12.68 -4.73 -13.00
C ARG A 10 12.38 -5.73 -11.88
N PRO A 11 11.35 -5.48 -11.04
CA PRO A 11 10.89 -6.49 -10.10
C PRO A 11 10.32 -7.69 -10.85
N SER A 12 10.49 -8.90 -10.32
CA SER A 12 9.78 -10.08 -10.81
C SER A 12 8.28 -9.98 -10.52
N VAL A 13 7.89 -9.30 -9.44
CA VAL A 13 6.49 -9.04 -9.11
C VAL A 13 6.33 -7.77 -8.27
N VAL A 14 5.27 -7.02 -8.56
CA VAL A 14 4.76 -5.95 -7.70
C VAL A 14 3.38 -6.35 -7.16
N ILE A 15 3.28 -6.62 -5.86
CA ILE A 15 2.02 -6.94 -5.19
C ILE A 15 1.48 -5.67 -4.54
N ILE A 16 0.40 -5.12 -5.09
CA ILE A 16 -0.30 -3.96 -4.55
C ILE A 16 -1.43 -4.43 -3.65
N LEU A 17 -1.31 -4.13 -2.36
CA LEU A 17 -2.32 -4.44 -1.36
C LEU A 17 -3.20 -3.21 -1.13
N SER A 18 -4.52 -3.42 -1.24
CA SER A 18 -5.54 -2.43 -0.88
C SER A 18 -6.53 -3.04 0.11
N GLY A 19 -7.11 -2.22 0.97
CA GLY A 19 -8.14 -2.68 1.91
C GLY A 19 -8.42 -1.65 2.99
N LYS A 20 -9.67 -1.62 3.47
CA LYS A 20 -10.12 -0.67 4.50
C LYS A 20 -9.42 -0.92 5.84
N ARG A 21 -9.40 0.09 6.71
CA ARG A 21 -8.88 -0.02 8.08
C ARG A 21 -9.41 -1.28 8.81
N LYS A 22 -8.50 -1.96 9.52
CA LYS A 22 -8.73 -3.22 10.27
C LYS A 22 -9.13 -4.45 9.43
N CYS A 23 -8.98 -4.41 8.09
CA CYS A 23 -9.16 -5.60 7.25
C CYS A 23 -8.02 -6.63 7.35
N GLY A 24 -6.88 -6.27 7.98
CA GLY A 24 -5.71 -7.14 8.12
C GLY A 24 -4.70 -7.05 6.98
N LYS A 25 -4.80 -6.03 6.12
CA LYS A 25 -3.82 -5.74 5.05
C LYS A 25 -2.37 -5.70 5.53
N ASP A 26 -2.09 -5.03 6.65
CA ASP A 26 -0.71 -4.91 7.17
C ASP A 26 -0.17 -6.26 7.65
N TYR A 27 -1.03 -7.06 8.29
CA TYR A 27 -0.70 -8.43 8.68
C TYR A 27 -0.35 -9.29 7.46
N ILE A 28 -1.13 -9.19 6.38
CA ILE A 28 -0.88 -9.94 5.14
C ILE A 28 0.40 -9.45 4.44
N ALA A 29 0.67 -8.13 4.45
CA ALA A 29 1.92 -7.58 3.91
C ALA A 29 3.15 -8.16 4.63
N ASP A 30 3.11 -8.16 5.96
CA ASP A 30 4.18 -8.72 6.79
C ASP A 30 4.31 -10.24 6.61
N TRP A 31 3.18 -10.94 6.45
CA TRP A 31 3.16 -12.38 6.18
C TRP A 31 3.84 -12.70 4.85
N LEU A 32 3.49 -11.97 3.78
CA LEU A 32 4.11 -12.13 2.45
C LEU A 32 5.60 -11.82 2.49
N PHE A 33 5.99 -10.72 3.14
CA PHE A 33 7.39 -10.35 3.30
C PHE A 33 8.19 -11.45 4.00
N LYS A 34 7.69 -11.99 5.12
CA LYS A 34 8.31 -13.13 5.82
C LYS A 34 8.37 -14.38 4.96
N ARG A 35 7.34 -14.63 4.15
CA ARG A 35 7.25 -15.80 3.27
C ARG A 35 8.25 -15.77 2.12
N PHE A 36 8.54 -14.59 1.58
CA PHE A 36 9.51 -14.39 0.49
C PHE A 36 10.94 -14.17 0.97
N GLY A 37 11.11 -13.61 2.17
CA GLY A 37 12.41 -13.31 2.78
C GLY A 37 12.93 -11.92 2.41
N GLU A 38 13.61 -11.30 3.36
CA GLU A 38 14.15 -9.92 3.26
C GLU A 38 15.18 -9.76 2.13
N GLU A 39 15.90 -10.82 1.77
CA GLU A 39 16.86 -10.79 0.66
C GLU A 39 16.19 -10.47 -0.67
N ARG A 40 15.00 -11.02 -0.90
CA ARG A 40 14.28 -10.93 -2.18
C ARG A 40 13.15 -9.92 -2.18
N ALA A 41 12.52 -9.69 -1.03
CA ALA A 41 11.31 -8.88 -0.92
C ALA A 41 11.54 -7.57 -0.17
N VAL A 42 10.67 -6.60 -0.42
CA VAL A 42 10.61 -5.34 0.31
C VAL A 42 9.17 -4.86 0.48
N ILE A 43 8.87 -4.26 1.64
CA ILE A 43 7.60 -3.59 1.87
C ILE A 43 7.73 -2.12 1.51
N ILE A 44 7.01 -1.69 0.49
CA ILE A 44 6.91 -0.31 0.05
C ILE A 44 5.71 0.34 0.75
N ARG A 45 5.94 1.50 1.38
CA ARG A 45 4.92 2.31 2.06
C ARG A 45 4.86 3.69 1.42
N LEU A 46 3.80 3.97 0.66
CA LEU A 46 3.55 5.25 -0.01
C LEU A 46 3.35 6.39 0.99
N SER A 47 2.90 6.06 2.20
CA SER A 47 2.81 7.04 3.29
C SER A 47 4.16 7.43 3.90
N GLY A 48 5.25 6.70 3.62
CA GLY A 48 6.60 7.01 4.09
C GLY A 48 7.09 8.36 3.57
N PRO A 49 7.21 8.55 2.24
CA PRO A 49 7.64 9.83 1.67
C PRO A 49 6.68 10.98 1.96
N LEU A 50 5.36 10.70 2.03
CA LEU A 50 4.36 11.67 2.47
C LEU A 50 4.71 12.26 3.84
N LYS A 51 4.95 11.39 4.83
CA LYS A 51 5.28 11.84 6.19
C LYS A 51 6.64 12.51 6.24
N GLN A 52 7.64 12.00 5.51
CA GLN A 52 8.99 12.55 5.52
C GLN A 52 9.00 13.98 4.97
N GLN A 53 8.40 14.19 3.80
CA GLN A 53 8.39 15.50 3.15
C GLN A 53 7.50 16.50 3.90
N TYR A 54 6.33 16.07 4.36
CA TYR A 54 5.47 16.93 5.18
C TYR A 54 6.17 17.36 6.48
N ALA A 55 6.92 16.44 7.13
CA ALA A 55 7.68 16.76 8.33
C ALA A 55 8.79 17.79 8.05
N LEU A 56 9.53 17.60 6.96
CA LEU A 56 10.60 18.49 6.54
C LEU A 56 10.09 19.91 6.29
N GLU A 57 9.03 20.07 5.50
CA GLU A 57 8.48 21.39 5.15
C GLU A 57 7.87 22.13 6.34
N ASN A 58 7.35 21.40 7.34
CA ASN A 58 6.67 21.98 8.49
C ASN A 58 7.56 22.00 9.76
N ASN A 59 8.85 21.69 9.63
CA ASN A 59 9.80 21.57 10.75
C ASN A 59 9.27 20.65 11.89
N LEU A 60 8.62 19.55 11.52
CA LEU A 60 8.10 18.57 12.47
C LEU A 60 9.11 17.45 12.69
N ASN A 61 9.01 16.81 13.85
CA ASN A 61 9.80 15.61 14.13
C ASN A 61 9.23 14.41 13.38
N TYR A 62 9.96 13.92 12.37
CA TYR A 62 9.56 12.79 11.53
C TYR A 62 9.30 11.51 12.33
N GLU A 63 10.17 11.14 13.27
CA GLU A 63 10.00 9.94 14.11
C GLU A 63 8.69 10.00 14.92
N LYS A 64 8.32 11.18 15.43
CA LYS A 64 7.04 11.37 16.13
C LYS A 64 5.82 11.28 15.21
N LEU A 65 5.97 11.57 13.92
CA LEU A 65 4.91 11.40 12.90
C LEU A 65 4.77 9.94 12.43
N LEU A 66 5.82 9.13 12.60
CA LEU A 66 5.77 7.69 12.36
C LEU A 66 5.00 6.96 13.46
N ASP A 67 5.15 7.38 14.72
CA ASP A 67 4.51 6.77 15.88
C ASP A 67 2.97 6.91 15.88
N ALA A 68 2.27 5.91 16.40
CA ALA A 68 0.80 5.81 16.46
C ALA A 68 0.20 6.67 17.59
N SER A 69 0.73 7.88 17.78
CA SER A 69 0.37 8.79 18.87
C SER A 69 -0.74 9.76 18.47
N GLN A 70 -1.41 10.37 19.46
CA GLN A 70 -2.35 11.50 19.23
C GLN A 70 -1.72 12.63 18.41
N TYR A 71 -0.41 12.82 18.52
CA TYR A 71 0.35 13.82 17.77
C TYR A 71 0.16 13.65 16.26
N LYS A 72 0.16 12.41 15.75
CA LYS A 72 -0.04 12.11 14.34
C LYS A 72 -1.47 12.44 13.87
N GLU A 73 -2.47 12.13 14.68
CA GLU A 73 -3.87 12.36 14.31
C GLU A 73 -4.20 13.86 14.21
N VAL A 74 -3.55 14.72 15.02
CA VAL A 74 -3.68 16.18 14.93
C VAL A 74 -3.25 16.74 13.57
N PHE A 75 -2.22 16.16 12.95
CA PHE A 75 -1.71 16.61 11.65
C PHE A 75 -2.23 15.79 10.47
N ARG A 76 -3.01 14.74 10.72
CA ARG A 76 -3.43 13.79 9.68
C ARG A 76 -4.19 14.48 8.56
N GLU A 77 -5.18 15.30 8.90
CA GLU A 77 -6.01 15.98 7.90
C GLU A 77 -5.16 16.92 7.03
N LYS A 78 -4.36 17.80 7.65
CA LYS A 78 -3.47 18.73 6.94
C LYS A 78 -2.46 18.00 6.04
N MET A 79 -1.89 16.90 6.53
CA MET A 79 -0.94 16.08 5.76
C MET A 79 -1.63 15.39 4.58
N ILE A 80 -2.87 14.91 4.75
CA ILE A 80 -3.65 14.35 3.64
C ILE A 80 -3.90 15.44 2.59
N THR A 81 -4.44 16.60 2.99
CA THR A 81 -4.72 17.72 2.08
C THR A 81 -3.47 18.17 1.32
N TRP A 82 -2.34 18.33 2.00
CA TRP A 82 -1.05 18.64 1.39
C TRP A 82 -0.62 17.55 0.39
N GLY A 83 -0.74 16.28 0.78
CA GLY A 83 -0.42 15.15 -0.07
C GLY A 83 -1.30 15.06 -1.32
N GLU A 84 -2.60 15.40 -1.22
CA GLU A 84 -3.47 15.45 -2.40
C GLU A 84 -3.09 16.58 -3.36
N ALA A 85 -2.68 17.74 -2.83
CA ALA A 85 -2.22 18.85 -3.67
C ALA A 85 -0.99 18.47 -4.52
N ILE A 86 -0.08 17.67 -3.95
CA ILE A 86 1.07 17.12 -4.67
C ILE A 86 0.61 16.06 -5.69
N ARG A 87 -0.22 15.10 -5.30
CA ARG A 87 -0.71 14.06 -6.23
C ARG A 87 -1.47 14.64 -7.42
N LYS A 88 -2.16 15.75 -7.24
CA LYS A 88 -2.85 16.46 -8.33
C LYS A 88 -1.88 17.02 -9.37
N GLN A 89 -0.66 17.39 -8.95
CA GLN A 89 0.38 17.90 -9.83
C GLN A 89 1.24 16.78 -10.41
N ASP A 90 1.61 15.81 -9.56
CA ASP A 90 2.37 14.61 -9.92
C ASP A 90 1.79 13.38 -9.20
N PRO A 91 0.91 12.61 -9.87
CA PRO A 91 0.28 11.43 -9.28
C PRO A 91 1.28 10.35 -8.85
N GLY A 92 2.46 10.32 -9.48
CA GLY A 92 3.50 9.32 -9.24
C GLY A 92 4.48 9.66 -8.13
N TYR A 93 4.44 10.90 -7.61
CA TYR A 93 5.45 11.44 -6.70
C TYR A 93 5.76 10.50 -5.53
N PHE A 94 4.74 10.14 -4.74
CA PHE A 94 4.94 9.28 -3.57
C PHE A 94 5.30 7.85 -3.92
N CYS A 95 4.86 7.33 -5.06
CA CYS A 95 5.24 5.99 -5.53
C CYS A 95 6.73 5.95 -5.89
N PHE A 96 7.19 6.92 -6.68
CA PHE A 96 8.60 7.03 -7.05
C PHE A 96 9.49 7.20 -5.81
N HIS A 97 9.15 8.12 -4.91
CA HIS A 97 9.95 8.34 -3.71
C HIS A 97 9.93 7.13 -2.75
N ALA A 98 8.83 6.38 -2.67
CA ALA A 98 8.77 5.20 -1.81
C ALA A 98 9.67 4.06 -2.34
N ILE A 99 9.76 3.88 -3.65
CA ILE A 99 10.71 2.94 -4.29
C ILE A 99 12.14 3.31 -3.93
N GLN A 100 12.50 4.59 -4.04
CA GLN A 100 13.86 5.08 -3.72
C GLN A 100 14.18 4.93 -2.23
N GLN A 101 13.28 5.34 -1.34
CA GLN A 101 13.47 5.24 0.11
C GLN A 101 13.69 3.80 0.59
N THR A 102 13.05 2.84 -0.08
CA THR A 102 13.13 1.42 0.29
C THR A 102 14.19 0.66 -0.50
N GLN A 103 14.92 1.33 -1.40
CA GLN A 103 15.87 0.73 -2.34
C GLN A 103 15.26 -0.46 -3.09
N ALA A 104 13.99 -0.37 -3.46
CA ALA A 104 13.26 -1.52 -3.97
C ALA A 104 13.84 -2.07 -5.28
N THR A 105 14.54 -1.25 -6.06
CA THR A 105 15.23 -1.69 -7.29
C THR A 105 16.30 -2.75 -7.06
N SER A 106 16.80 -2.92 -5.82
CA SER A 106 17.72 -4.01 -5.47
C SER A 106 16.99 -5.30 -5.04
N LYS A 107 15.66 -5.37 -5.21
CA LYS A 107 14.79 -6.44 -4.71
C LYS A 107 13.89 -6.95 -5.83
N GLU A 108 13.66 -8.25 -5.85
CA GLU A 108 12.84 -8.93 -6.86
C GLU A 108 11.33 -8.76 -6.61
N ILE A 109 10.92 -8.68 -5.34
CA ILE A 109 9.52 -8.75 -4.93
C ILE A 109 9.12 -7.48 -4.19
N TRP A 110 8.21 -6.71 -4.76
CA TRP A 110 7.76 -5.45 -4.18
C TRP A 110 6.38 -5.62 -3.58
N ILE A 111 6.21 -5.31 -2.29
CA ILE A 111 4.92 -5.37 -1.60
C ILE A 111 4.48 -3.94 -1.29
N VAL A 112 3.65 -3.37 -2.16
CA VAL A 112 3.08 -2.03 -1.96
C VAL A 112 1.92 -2.15 -0.99
N SER A 113 2.18 -1.79 0.27
CA SER A 113 1.30 -2.14 1.38
C SER A 113 0.13 -1.19 1.59
N ASP A 114 0.19 0.08 1.19
CA ASP A 114 -0.77 1.12 1.57
C ASP A 114 -1.26 2.00 0.40
N ALA A 115 -1.46 1.38 -0.77
CA ALA A 115 -2.12 2.03 -1.91
C ALA A 115 -3.57 2.37 -1.58
N ARG A 116 -3.97 3.62 -1.89
CA ARG A 116 -5.26 4.19 -1.49
C ARG A 116 -5.99 4.89 -2.62
N ARG A 117 -5.32 5.20 -3.73
CA ARG A 117 -5.89 5.89 -4.89
C ARG A 117 -5.69 5.06 -6.15
N GLU A 118 -6.58 5.23 -7.13
CA GLU A 118 -6.45 4.59 -8.45
C GLU A 118 -5.14 5.01 -9.14
N THR A 119 -4.72 6.26 -8.98
CA THR A 119 -3.43 6.76 -9.51
C THR A 119 -2.22 6.04 -8.92
N ASP A 120 -2.30 5.56 -7.67
CA ASP A 120 -1.23 4.75 -7.08
C ASP A 120 -1.10 3.43 -7.88
N ILE A 121 -2.23 2.81 -8.23
CA ILE A 121 -2.29 1.56 -9.01
C ILE A 121 -1.79 1.80 -10.44
N GLU A 122 -2.30 2.85 -11.10
CA GLU A 122 -1.92 3.22 -12.46
C GLU A 122 -0.42 3.48 -12.61
N PHE A 123 0.22 4.08 -11.58
CA PHE A 123 1.66 4.30 -11.58
C PHE A 123 2.45 3.01 -11.76
N PHE A 124 2.08 1.95 -11.03
CA PHE A 124 2.77 0.65 -11.10
C PHE A 124 2.34 -0.14 -12.34
N LEU A 125 1.05 -0.16 -12.68
CA LEU A 125 0.57 -0.83 -13.89
C LEU A 125 1.20 -0.27 -15.17
N SER A 126 1.37 1.05 -15.28
CA SER A 126 1.98 1.67 -16.46
C SER A 126 3.47 1.35 -16.62
N ARG A 127 4.19 1.08 -15.51
CA ARG A 127 5.64 0.78 -15.51
C ARG A 127 5.95 -0.71 -15.56
N TYR A 128 5.13 -1.51 -14.87
CA TYR A 128 5.30 -2.94 -14.65
C TYR A 128 3.99 -3.69 -14.97
N PRO A 129 3.49 -3.61 -16.21
CA PRO A 129 2.15 -4.11 -16.56
C PRO A 129 2.01 -5.62 -16.38
N ASN A 130 3.08 -6.38 -16.60
CA ASN A 130 3.05 -7.85 -16.54
C ASN A 130 3.41 -8.39 -15.15
N GLU A 131 4.14 -7.60 -14.36
CA GLU A 131 4.67 -7.95 -13.05
C GLU A 131 3.72 -7.50 -11.93
N THR A 132 2.81 -6.56 -12.20
CA THR A 132 1.89 -6.03 -11.19
C THR A 132 0.70 -6.95 -10.94
N LEU A 133 0.43 -7.23 -9.66
CA LEU A 133 -0.77 -7.90 -9.16
C LEU A 133 -1.45 -7.01 -8.13
N ILE A 134 -2.74 -6.76 -8.35
CA ILE A 134 -3.55 -5.89 -7.51
C ILE A 134 -4.48 -6.76 -6.67
N VAL A 135 -4.31 -6.69 -5.35
CA VAL A 135 -4.95 -7.56 -4.38
C VAL A 135 -5.78 -6.73 -3.42
N ARG A 136 -7.10 -6.98 -3.39
CA ARG A 136 -8.02 -6.39 -2.41
C ARG A 136 -8.16 -7.31 -1.21
N ILE A 137 -7.85 -6.79 -0.03
CA ILE A 137 -8.10 -7.44 1.25
C ILE A 137 -9.43 -6.93 1.79
N ASN A 138 -10.36 -7.86 1.97
CA ASN A 138 -11.68 -7.59 2.52
C ASN A 138 -11.84 -8.29 3.86
N ALA A 139 -12.57 -7.66 4.77
CA ALA A 139 -13.06 -8.29 5.98
C ALA A 139 -14.44 -7.71 6.29
N SER A 140 -15.37 -8.52 6.77
CA SER A 140 -16.69 -8.05 7.15
C SER A 140 -16.60 -7.05 8.29
N ASP A 141 -17.59 -6.16 8.36
CA ASP A 141 -17.70 -5.18 9.43
C ASP A 141 -17.74 -5.84 10.82
N SER A 142 -18.31 -7.04 10.92
CA SER A 142 -18.32 -7.82 12.17
C SER A 142 -16.89 -8.16 12.63
N VAL A 143 -16.03 -8.62 11.73
CA VAL A 143 -14.64 -8.98 11.99
C VAL A 143 -13.82 -7.74 12.28
N ARG A 144 -14.01 -6.69 11.49
CA ARG A 144 -13.33 -5.40 11.69
C ARG A 144 -13.68 -4.83 13.08
N LYS A 145 -14.96 -4.89 13.49
CA LYS A 145 -15.40 -4.49 14.84
C LYS A 145 -14.72 -5.30 15.94
N ARG A 146 -14.62 -6.63 15.79
CA ARG A 146 -13.86 -7.48 16.73
C ARG A 146 -12.39 -7.10 16.83
N ARG A 147 -11.81 -6.55 15.76
CA ARG A 147 -10.43 -6.01 15.71
C ARG A 147 -10.31 -4.56 16.19
N GLY A 148 -11.35 -4.05 16.85
CA GLY A 148 -11.40 -2.69 17.39
C GLY A 148 -11.69 -1.61 16.35
N TRP A 149 -12.29 -1.96 15.20
CA TRP A 149 -12.83 -0.95 14.30
C TRP A 149 -14.11 -0.36 14.88
N ASN A 150 -14.13 0.95 15.05
CA ASN A 150 -15.35 1.70 15.25
C ASN A 150 -15.43 2.74 14.13
N TYR A 151 -16.59 2.84 13.49
CA TYR A 151 -16.79 3.80 12.43
C TYR A 151 -16.53 5.22 12.95
N THR A 152 -15.65 5.94 12.29
CA THR A 152 -15.24 7.29 12.63
C THR A 152 -15.47 8.19 11.42
N LYS A 153 -16.48 9.05 11.51
CA LYS A 153 -16.78 10.06 10.48
C LYS A 153 -15.55 10.98 10.27
N GLY A 154 -15.25 11.32 9.03
CA GLY A 154 -14.03 12.03 8.61
C GLY A 154 -12.81 11.14 8.42
N ILE A 155 -12.85 9.88 8.87
CA ILE A 155 -11.74 8.91 8.69
C ILE A 155 -12.18 7.76 7.80
N ASP A 156 -13.24 7.05 8.16
CA ASP A 156 -13.66 5.84 7.44
C ASP A 156 -14.52 6.16 6.19
N ASP A 157 -14.91 7.42 5.98
CA ASP A 157 -15.66 7.94 4.84
C ASP A 157 -14.85 8.90 3.96
N CYS A 158 -13.58 9.17 4.30
CA CYS A 158 -12.72 10.03 3.49
C CYS A 158 -12.05 9.26 2.35
N GLU A 159 -11.58 10.01 1.35
CA GLU A 159 -10.92 9.46 0.15
C GLU A 159 -9.74 8.54 0.50
N SER A 160 -9.01 8.83 1.58
CA SER A 160 -7.89 7.98 2.00
C SER A 160 -8.30 6.55 2.38
N GLU A 161 -9.56 6.30 2.74
CA GLU A 161 -10.10 4.96 3.05
C GLU A 161 -11.04 4.42 1.96
N CYS A 162 -11.68 5.28 1.18
CA CYS A 162 -12.70 4.91 0.19
C CYS A 162 -12.24 5.05 -1.28
N GLY A 163 -11.05 5.59 -1.54
CA GLY A 163 -10.56 5.93 -2.88
C GLY A 163 -10.37 4.76 -3.85
N LEU A 164 -10.62 3.52 -3.40
CA LEU A 164 -10.59 2.31 -4.22
C LEU A 164 -11.88 1.47 -4.10
N ASP A 165 -12.96 2.01 -3.53
CA ASP A 165 -14.22 1.26 -3.37
C ASP A 165 -14.94 1.04 -4.71
N THR A 166 -14.77 1.96 -5.66
CA THR A 166 -15.33 1.86 -7.02
C THR A 166 -14.47 1.02 -7.95
N TYR A 167 -13.17 0.84 -7.65
CA TYR A 167 -12.24 0.07 -8.47
C TYR A 167 -12.67 -1.41 -8.58
N LYS A 168 -12.66 -1.96 -9.80
CA LYS A 168 -13.14 -3.32 -10.10
C LYS A 168 -12.08 -4.28 -10.65
N ASN A 169 -10.98 -3.76 -11.19
CA ASN A 169 -9.99 -4.57 -11.91
C ASN A 169 -8.96 -5.19 -10.95
N TRP A 170 -9.45 -5.95 -9.96
CA TRP A 170 -8.61 -6.68 -9.00
C TRP A 170 -8.15 -8.01 -9.61
N ASN A 171 -6.87 -8.34 -9.51
CA ASN A 171 -6.39 -9.68 -9.85
C ASN A 171 -6.84 -10.70 -8.81
N PHE A 172 -6.81 -10.32 -7.53
CA PHE A 172 -7.22 -11.16 -6.40
C PHE A 172 -8.06 -10.39 -5.39
N GLN A 173 -9.00 -11.09 -4.77
CA GLN A 173 -9.72 -10.61 -3.60
C GLN A 173 -9.57 -11.65 -2.50
N ILE A 174 -8.99 -11.26 -1.37
CA ILE A 174 -8.76 -12.14 -0.22
C ILE A 174 -9.75 -11.75 0.87
N LEU A 175 -10.58 -12.71 1.29
CA LEU A 175 -11.46 -12.59 2.43
C LEU A 175 -10.67 -12.93 3.70
N ASN A 176 -10.69 -12.04 4.68
CA ASN A 176 -9.99 -12.18 5.94
C ASN A 176 -10.98 -12.13 7.13
N ASP A 177 -12.05 -12.91 7.01
CA ASP A 177 -13.03 -13.10 8.09
C ASP A 177 -12.59 -14.19 9.05
N ASP A 178 -11.95 -15.23 8.52
CA ASP A 178 -11.36 -16.34 9.26
C ASP A 178 -10.05 -16.83 8.59
N ASN A 179 -9.36 -17.75 9.27
CA ASN A 179 -8.06 -18.25 8.84
C ASN A 179 -8.15 -19.13 7.59
N GLU A 180 -9.26 -19.84 7.37
CA GLU A 180 -9.43 -20.75 6.24
C GLU A 180 -9.56 -19.95 4.95
N GLN A 181 -10.48 -18.98 4.92
CA GLN A 181 -10.70 -18.07 3.79
C GLN A 181 -9.45 -17.26 3.45
N MET A 182 -8.75 -16.75 4.47
CA MET A 182 -7.51 -16.02 4.28
C MET A 182 -6.44 -16.93 3.65
N SER A 183 -6.27 -18.15 4.19
CA SER A 183 -5.29 -19.11 3.68
C SER A 183 -5.59 -19.55 2.25
N GLU A 184 -6.86 -19.77 1.92
CA GLU A 184 -7.28 -20.09 0.55
C GLU A 184 -6.92 -18.96 -0.43
N GLY A 185 -7.23 -17.71 -0.06
CA GLY A 185 -6.90 -16.53 -0.87
C GLY A 185 -5.39 -16.34 -1.06
N LEU A 186 -4.60 -16.52 0.00
CA LEU A 186 -3.14 -16.47 -0.06
C LEU A 186 -2.56 -17.59 -0.92
N ASN A 187 -3.09 -18.81 -0.80
CA ASN A 187 -2.63 -19.93 -1.61
C ASN A 187 -2.88 -19.69 -3.11
N LYS A 188 -4.05 -19.16 -3.48
CA LYS A 188 -4.36 -18.78 -4.88
C LYS A 188 -3.39 -17.71 -5.39
N LEU A 189 -3.11 -16.68 -4.58
CA LEU A 189 -2.12 -15.66 -4.93
C LEU A 189 -0.75 -16.29 -5.16
N LEU A 190 -0.25 -17.11 -4.23
CA LEU A 190 1.07 -17.74 -4.33
C LEU A 190 1.19 -18.71 -5.51
N GLN A 191 0.14 -19.48 -5.82
CA GLN A 191 0.12 -20.35 -6.99
C GLN A 191 0.26 -19.57 -8.28
N SER A 192 -0.37 -18.39 -8.38
CA SER A 192 -0.24 -17.52 -9.55
C SER A 192 1.18 -16.96 -9.73
N LEU A 193 1.91 -16.76 -8.63
CA LEU A 193 3.29 -16.29 -8.66
C LEU A 193 4.27 -17.38 -9.12
N ASN A 194 4.00 -18.64 -8.78
CA ASN A 194 4.83 -19.77 -9.21
C ASN A 194 4.57 -20.20 -10.66
N SER A 195 3.49 -19.70 -11.27
CA SER A 195 3.08 -20.03 -12.64
C SER A 195 3.51 -18.97 -13.67
N LYS A 196 4.18 -17.91 -13.21
CA LYS A 196 4.83 -16.89 -14.04
C LYS A 196 6.32 -17.22 -14.17
#